data_AF-A0A7N2KP75-F1
#
_entry.id   AF-A0A7N2KP75-F1
#
_cell.length_a   1.000
_cell.length_b   1.000
_cell.length_c   1.000
_cell.angle_alpha   90.00
_cell.angle_beta   90.00
_cell.angle_gamma   90.00
#
_symmetry.space_group_name_H-M   'P 1'
#
loop_
_entity.id
_entity.type
_entity.pdbx_description
1 polymer ?
#
loop_
_entity_poly.entity_id
_entity_poly.type
_entity_poly.pdbx_seq_one_letter_code
_entity_poly.pdbx_strand_id
1 'polypeptide(L)'
;MKRWVASVFKNQRSSPHSIVFNLAPIDATNPELNTHQPFVNNVGTAIWKPAIEYTAEDFSTIFGTNFESAYHLSQLAHPLLKASGAGSIVFISSVAGVVSLKNLSVYSATKGAMNQLTKNLACEWAKDNIRTNSVAPWYIKTPLVDNVLEDTEYKEEVISRTPLKRIGEVEEVSSLVAFLCMPASSYTTGQIICVDGGMTVNGFNPSRD
;
A
#
# COMPACT_ATOMS: atom_id res chain seq x y z
N MET A 1 9.14 14.02 6.29
CA MET A 1 8.56 12.70 5.93
C MET A 1 7.07 12.71 5.57
N LYS A 2 6.11 13.00 6.48
CA LYS A 2 4.66 12.93 6.18
C LYS A 2 4.20 13.71 4.92
N ARG A 3 4.63 14.97 4.77
CA ARG A 3 4.33 15.80 3.58
C ARG A 3 4.89 15.20 2.29
N TRP A 4 6.08 14.62 2.35
CA TRP A 4 6.70 13.94 1.22
C TRP A 4 5.89 12.69 0.83
N VAL A 5 5.57 11.82 1.79
CA VAL A 5 4.74 10.64 1.54
C VAL A 5 3.39 11.04 0.94
N ALA A 6 2.72 12.06 1.47
CA ALA A 6 1.46 12.56 0.92
C ALA A 6 1.61 13.05 -0.54
N SER A 7 2.73 13.69 -0.88
CA SER A 7 3.01 14.12 -2.26
C SER A 7 3.16 12.95 -3.23
N VAL A 8 3.69 11.80 -2.76
CA VAL A 8 3.82 10.57 -3.57
C VAL A 8 2.44 10.04 -3.97
N PHE A 9 1.50 10.00 -3.04
CA PHE A 9 0.13 9.58 -3.30
C PHE A 9 -0.62 10.55 -4.22
N LYS A 10 -0.40 11.87 -4.06
CA LYS A 10 -1.05 12.90 -4.89
C LYS A 10 -0.57 12.92 -6.35
N ASN A 11 0.62 12.40 -6.62
CA ASN A 11 1.22 12.36 -7.96
C ASN A 11 0.90 11.08 -8.75
N GLN A 12 0.04 10.18 -8.23
CA GLN A 12 -0.45 9.05 -8.99
C GLN A 12 -1.30 9.57 -10.16
N ARG A 13 -0.83 9.43 -11.41
CA ARG A 13 -1.60 9.82 -12.61
C ARG A 13 -2.51 8.66 -13.03
N SER A 14 -3.65 9.00 -13.62
CA SER A 14 -4.67 8.07 -14.14
C SER A 14 -4.27 7.31 -15.41
N SER A 15 -3.04 7.49 -15.93
CA SER A 15 -2.59 6.77 -17.12
C SER A 15 -2.06 5.36 -16.75
N PRO A 16 -2.27 4.34 -17.61
CA PRO A 16 -1.80 2.97 -17.40
C PRO A 16 -0.26 2.80 -17.36
N HIS A 17 0.51 3.89 -17.40
CA HIS A 17 1.98 3.90 -17.53
C HIS A 17 2.71 4.67 -16.42
N SER A 18 2.05 4.95 -15.29
CA SER A 18 2.63 5.78 -14.22
C SER A 18 3.35 4.95 -13.17
N ILE A 19 4.64 4.70 -13.37
CA ILE A 19 5.53 4.03 -12.40
C ILE A 19 6.13 5.08 -11.46
N VAL A 20 5.83 5.01 -10.16
CA VAL A 20 6.45 5.90 -9.14
C VAL A 20 7.15 5.07 -8.07
N PHE A 21 8.45 4.83 -8.25
CA PHE A 21 9.33 4.29 -7.20
C PHE A 21 9.87 5.44 -6.36
N ASN A 22 9.74 5.36 -5.04
CA ASN A 22 10.23 6.42 -4.17
C ASN A 22 10.97 5.81 -2.96
N LEU A 23 12.29 5.72 -3.09
CA LEU A 23 13.17 5.85 -1.93
C LEU A 23 12.95 7.25 -1.36
N ALA A 24 12.78 7.39 -0.04
CA ALA A 24 12.71 8.73 0.52
C ALA A 24 14.02 9.47 0.23
N PRO A 25 13.98 10.71 -0.30
CA PRO A 25 15.19 11.51 -0.40
C PRO A 25 15.74 11.74 1.02
N ILE A 26 17.07 11.68 1.12
CA ILE A 26 17.83 12.14 2.28
C ILE A 26 17.39 13.59 2.55
N ASP A 27 16.79 13.84 3.71
CA ASP A 27 16.35 15.18 4.12
C ASP A 27 17.56 15.94 4.67
N ALA A 28 18.20 16.76 3.84
CA ALA A 28 19.37 17.54 4.21
C ALA A 28 19.12 18.53 5.38
N THR A 29 17.85 18.79 5.73
CA THR A 29 17.47 19.69 6.84
C THR A 29 17.18 18.97 8.16
N ASN A 30 17.12 17.63 8.15
CA ASN A 30 16.90 16.84 9.35
C ASN A 30 17.82 15.60 9.38
N PRO A 31 19.06 15.74 9.88
CA PRO A 31 20.05 14.66 9.87
C PRO A 31 19.65 13.43 10.69
N GLU A 32 18.75 13.55 11.67
CA GLU A 32 18.20 12.39 12.40
C GLU A 32 17.22 11.55 11.57
N LEU A 33 16.60 12.13 10.53
CA LEU A 33 15.82 11.36 9.56
C LEU A 33 16.70 10.65 8.52
N ASN A 34 17.99 11.00 8.43
CA ASN A 34 18.94 10.46 7.46
C ASN A 34 19.67 9.20 7.94
N THR A 35 19.55 8.84 9.21
CA THR A 35 20.06 7.57 9.76
C THR A 35 19.20 6.37 9.36
N HIS A 36 18.00 6.61 8.83
CA HIS A 36 17.08 5.57 8.36
C HIS A 36 16.87 5.73 6.86
N GLN A 37 17.11 4.66 6.10
CA GLN A 37 16.78 4.61 4.68
C GLN A 37 15.43 3.88 4.54
N PRO A 38 14.29 4.59 4.44
CA PRO A 38 13.01 3.95 4.21
C PRO A 38 12.82 3.67 2.71
N PHE A 39 12.42 2.45 2.39
CA PHE A 39 11.94 2.06 1.07
C PHE A 39 10.41 1.96 1.10
N VAL A 40 9.73 2.85 0.37
CA VAL A 40 8.27 2.82 0.24
C VAL A 40 7.91 2.35 -1.15
N ASN A 41 7.30 1.18 -1.25
CA ASN A 41 6.76 0.68 -2.50
C ASN A 41 5.29 1.06 -2.63
N ASN A 42 5.00 2.04 -3.48
CA ASN A 42 3.65 2.53 -3.77
C ASN A 42 3.22 2.31 -5.22
N VAL A 43 3.97 1.53 -6.01
CA VAL A 43 3.63 1.29 -7.40
C VAL A 43 2.45 0.32 -7.48
N GLY A 44 1.49 0.63 -8.33
CA GLY A 44 0.36 -0.26 -8.57
C GLY A 44 -0.48 0.16 -9.76
N THR A 45 -0.98 -0.83 -10.47
CA THR A 45 -2.03 -0.71 -11.49
C THR A 45 -3.14 -1.71 -11.21
N ALA A 46 -4.35 -1.40 -11.67
CA ALA A 46 -5.51 -2.26 -11.55
C ALA A 46 -6.30 -2.24 -12.86
N ILE A 47 -6.73 -3.42 -13.30
CA ILE A 47 -7.67 -3.59 -14.41
C ILE A 47 -8.91 -4.28 -13.83
N TRP A 48 -10.09 -3.71 -14.09
CA TRP A 48 -11.35 -4.17 -13.52
C TRP A 48 -12.10 -5.02 -14.54
N LYS A 49 -12.12 -6.34 -14.34
CA LYS A 49 -12.76 -7.30 -15.24
C LYS A 49 -13.34 -8.48 -14.47
N PRO A 50 -14.43 -9.11 -14.94
CA PRO A 50 -14.82 -10.44 -14.49
C PRO A 50 -13.64 -11.41 -14.60
N ALA A 51 -13.54 -12.36 -13.67
CA ALA A 51 -12.40 -13.28 -13.61
C ALA A 51 -12.17 -14.06 -14.92
N ILE A 52 -13.25 -14.36 -15.63
CA ILE A 52 -13.25 -15.12 -16.90
C ILE A 52 -12.79 -14.29 -18.11
N GLU A 53 -12.67 -12.97 -17.97
CA GLU A 53 -12.30 -12.05 -19.05
C GLU A 53 -10.86 -11.56 -18.95
N TYR A 54 -10.13 -11.93 -17.89
CA TYR A 54 -8.70 -11.60 -17.79
C TYR A 54 -7.90 -12.37 -18.84
N THR A 55 -7.10 -11.64 -19.60
CA THR A 55 -6.14 -12.21 -20.55
C THR A 55 -4.80 -12.49 -19.87
N ALA A 56 -3.95 -13.28 -20.53
CA ALA A 56 -2.57 -13.49 -20.09
C ALA A 56 -1.76 -12.18 -20.05
N GLU A 57 -2.08 -11.23 -20.93
CA GLU A 57 -1.45 -9.91 -20.96
C GLU A 57 -1.89 -9.04 -19.78
N ASP A 58 -3.20 -9.03 -19.45
CA ASP A 58 -3.70 -8.37 -18.24
C ASP A 58 -2.99 -8.92 -16.99
N PHE A 59 -2.89 -10.26 -16.91
CA PHE A 59 -2.22 -10.93 -15.80
C PHE A 59 -0.76 -10.49 -15.67
N SER A 60 0.00 -10.59 -16.76
CA SER A 60 1.44 -10.27 -16.80
C SER A 60 1.67 -8.79 -16.46
N THR A 61 0.86 -7.89 -17.01
CA THR A 61 0.94 -6.45 -16.74
C THR A 61 0.72 -6.14 -15.25
N ILE A 62 -0.32 -6.71 -14.64
CA ILE A 62 -0.67 -6.44 -13.24
C ILE A 62 0.37 -7.08 -12.30
N PHE A 63 0.77 -8.33 -12.53
CA PHE A 63 1.79 -9.00 -11.69
C PHE A 63 3.16 -8.35 -11.81
N GLY A 64 3.60 -8.07 -13.04
CA GLY A 64 4.87 -7.41 -13.30
C GLY A 64 4.96 -6.05 -12.61
N THR A 65 3.90 -5.25 -12.75
CA THR A 65 3.86 -3.91 -12.15
C THR A 65 3.74 -3.95 -10.63
N ASN A 66 2.82 -4.75 -10.08
CA ASN A 66 2.47 -4.68 -8.66
C ASN A 66 3.39 -5.51 -7.77
N PHE A 67 3.77 -6.71 -8.22
CA PHE A 67 4.46 -7.68 -7.37
C PHE A 67 5.91 -7.90 -7.78
N GLU A 68 6.19 -8.19 -9.05
CA GLU A 68 7.57 -8.49 -9.49
C GLU A 68 8.48 -7.28 -9.28
N SER A 69 8.02 -6.09 -9.64
CA SER A 69 8.77 -4.85 -9.40
C SER A 69 9.09 -4.67 -7.91
N ALA A 70 8.13 -4.98 -7.03
CA ALA A 70 8.28 -4.83 -5.59
C ALA A 70 9.25 -5.83 -4.99
N TYR A 71 9.18 -7.08 -5.45
CA TYR A 71 10.08 -8.14 -5.05
C TYR A 71 11.53 -7.80 -5.44
N HIS A 72 11.78 -7.50 -6.72
CA HIS A 72 13.12 -7.24 -7.22
C HIS A 72 13.74 -5.96 -6.65
N LEU A 73 12.96 -4.89 -6.48
CA LEU A 73 13.47 -3.68 -5.83
C LEU A 73 13.80 -3.92 -4.36
N SER A 74 13.07 -4.78 -3.67
CA SER A 74 13.41 -5.15 -2.29
C SER A 74 14.77 -5.85 -2.24
N GLN A 75 15.03 -6.78 -3.17
CA GLN A 75 16.34 -7.45 -3.26
C GLN A 75 17.47 -6.45 -3.54
N LEU A 76 17.26 -5.52 -4.46
CA LEU A 76 18.24 -4.49 -4.82
C LEU A 76 18.46 -3.48 -3.69
N ALA A 77 17.43 -3.17 -2.91
CA ALA A 77 17.51 -2.23 -1.79
C ALA A 77 18.17 -2.86 -0.54
N HIS A 78 18.15 -4.20 -0.39
CA HIS A 78 18.64 -4.88 0.81
C HIS A 78 20.05 -4.45 1.25
N PRO A 79 21.08 -4.39 0.37
CA PRO A 79 22.42 -3.96 0.80
C PRO A 79 22.46 -2.53 1.36
N LEU A 80 21.69 -1.61 0.79
CA LEU A 80 21.59 -0.22 1.24
C LEU A 80 20.83 -0.10 2.56
N LEU A 81 19.72 -0.84 2.69
CA LEU A 81 18.93 -0.92 3.92
C LEU A 81 19.76 -1.49 5.07
N LYS A 82 20.50 -2.57 4.81
CA LYS A 82 21.41 -3.19 5.77
C LYS A 82 22.52 -2.22 6.19
N ALA A 83 23.15 -1.54 5.22
CA ALA A 83 24.21 -0.57 5.50
C ALA A 83 23.73 0.64 6.33
N SER A 84 22.45 0.99 6.25
CA SER A 84 21.87 2.04 7.10
C SER A 84 21.82 1.67 8.59
N GLY A 85 21.92 0.38 8.92
CA GLY A 85 21.87 -0.12 10.29
C GLY A 85 20.48 -0.11 10.92
N ALA A 86 19.46 0.48 10.27
CA ALA A 86 18.08 0.49 10.74
C ALA A 86 17.11 0.72 9.56
N GLY A 87 17.04 -0.29 8.68
CA GLY A 87 16.24 -0.24 7.45
C GLY A 87 14.74 -0.40 7.71
N SER A 88 13.91 0.21 6.86
CA SER A 88 12.46 0.07 6.93
C SER A 88 11.87 -0.05 5.53
N ILE A 89 11.03 -1.06 5.33
CA ILE A 89 10.27 -1.26 4.08
C ILE A 89 8.79 -1.12 4.39
N VAL A 90 8.09 -0.33 3.58
CA VAL A 90 6.63 -0.22 3.64
C VAL A 90 6.04 -0.49 2.27
N PHE A 91 5.28 -1.58 2.15
CA PHE A 91 4.50 -1.88 0.95
C PHE A 91 3.11 -1.26 1.03
N ILE A 92 2.67 -0.58 -0.03
CA ILE A 92 1.28 -0.17 -0.19
C ILE A 92 0.51 -1.29 -0.87
N SER A 93 -0.12 -2.11 -0.04
CA SER A 93 -1.05 -3.15 -0.45
C SER A 93 -2.44 -2.55 -0.68
N SER A 94 -3.49 -3.32 -0.38
CA SER A 94 -4.89 -2.93 -0.49
C SER A 94 -5.71 -3.87 0.40
N VAL A 95 -6.87 -3.41 0.86
CA VAL A 95 -7.88 -4.31 1.45
C VAL A 95 -8.30 -5.42 0.48
N ALA A 96 -8.12 -5.25 -0.83
CA ALA A 96 -8.31 -6.31 -1.83
C ALA A 96 -7.36 -7.51 -1.62
N GLY A 97 -6.22 -7.31 -0.95
CA GLY A 97 -5.31 -8.39 -0.53
C GLY A 97 -5.71 -9.06 0.78
N VAL A 98 -6.82 -8.64 1.40
CA VAL A 98 -7.32 -9.12 2.70
C VAL A 98 -8.73 -9.71 2.55
N VAL A 99 -9.59 -9.04 1.78
CA VAL A 99 -10.98 -9.44 1.52
C VAL A 99 -11.26 -9.42 0.02
N SER A 100 -12.32 -10.10 -0.41
CA SER A 100 -12.72 -10.13 -1.82
C SER A 100 -13.37 -8.83 -2.27
N LEU A 101 -12.96 -8.32 -3.44
CA LEU A 101 -13.64 -7.25 -4.16
C LEU A 101 -14.04 -7.72 -5.55
N LYS A 102 -15.22 -7.31 -6.01
CA LYS A 102 -15.76 -7.68 -7.32
C LYS A 102 -14.82 -7.19 -8.44
N ASN A 103 -14.62 -8.02 -9.46
CA ASN A 103 -13.88 -7.70 -10.68
C ASN A 103 -12.39 -7.34 -10.50
N LEU A 104 -11.77 -7.74 -9.38
CA LEU A 104 -10.39 -7.41 -9.04
C LEU A 104 -9.53 -8.65 -8.73
N SER A 105 -9.86 -9.83 -9.27
CA SER A 105 -9.22 -11.09 -8.86
C SER A 105 -7.69 -11.09 -9.00
N VAL A 106 -7.16 -10.66 -10.15
CA VAL A 106 -5.71 -10.60 -10.39
C VAL A 106 -5.04 -9.52 -9.53
N TYR A 107 -5.63 -8.32 -9.47
CA TYR A 107 -5.14 -7.26 -8.60
C TYR A 107 -5.07 -7.71 -7.13
N SER A 108 -6.16 -8.30 -6.63
CA SER A 108 -6.28 -8.84 -5.27
C SER A 108 -5.21 -9.89 -5.00
N ALA A 109 -4.96 -10.79 -5.97
CA ALA A 109 -3.88 -11.77 -5.87
C ALA A 109 -2.50 -11.11 -5.70
N THR A 110 -2.18 -10.07 -6.48
CA THR A 110 -0.90 -9.35 -6.32
C THR A 110 -0.77 -8.69 -4.94
N LYS A 111 -1.85 -8.10 -4.43
CA LYS A 111 -1.87 -7.43 -3.12
C LYS A 111 -1.78 -8.46 -1.97
N GLY A 112 -2.41 -9.63 -2.12
CA GLY A 112 -2.22 -10.78 -1.23
C GLY A 112 -0.79 -11.33 -1.25
N ALA A 113 -0.18 -11.44 -2.42
CA ALA A 113 1.22 -11.86 -2.55
C ALA A 113 2.18 -10.88 -1.85
N MET A 114 1.97 -9.57 -1.98
CA MET A 114 2.73 -8.57 -1.23
C MET A 114 2.50 -8.65 0.28
N ASN A 115 1.28 -8.94 0.75
CA ASN A 115 1.00 -9.16 2.16
C ASN A 115 1.81 -10.33 2.71
N GLN A 116 1.96 -11.41 1.92
CA GLN A 116 2.78 -12.54 2.33
C GLN A 116 4.28 -12.21 2.26
N LEU A 117 4.74 -11.56 1.18
CA LEU A 117 6.12 -11.10 1.05
C LEU A 117 6.53 -10.23 2.24
N THR A 118 5.66 -9.35 2.71
CA THR A 118 5.88 -8.49 3.88
C THR A 118 6.29 -9.30 5.11
N LYS A 119 5.59 -10.41 5.39
CA LYS A 119 5.87 -11.28 6.54
C LYS A 119 7.19 -12.02 6.36
N ASN A 120 7.42 -12.55 5.17
CA ASN A 120 8.66 -13.28 4.84
C ASN A 120 9.88 -12.37 5.02
N LEU A 121 9.90 -11.19 4.40
CA LEU A 121 11.01 -10.25 4.52
C LEU A 121 11.20 -9.76 5.96
N ALA A 122 10.11 -9.53 6.70
CA ALA A 122 10.18 -9.16 8.10
C ALA A 122 10.92 -10.21 8.95
N CYS A 123 10.69 -11.50 8.71
CA CYS A 123 11.36 -12.58 9.43
C CYS A 123 12.79 -12.80 8.92
N GLU A 124 12.99 -12.83 7.61
CA GLU A 124 14.28 -13.14 6.97
C GLU A 124 15.32 -12.04 7.21
N TRP A 125 14.90 -10.78 7.22
CA TRP A 125 15.79 -9.61 7.27
C TRP A 125 15.86 -8.95 8.66
N ALA A 126 15.14 -9.47 9.66
CA ALA A 126 15.24 -9.00 11.04
C ALA A 126 16.68 -9.03 11.58
N LYS A 127 17.46 -10.06 11.21
CA LYS A 127 18.89 -10.21 11.58
C LYS A 127 19.77 -9.06 11.07
N ASP A 128 19.33 -8.36 10.03
CA ASP A 128 20.02 -7.22 9.43
C ASP A 128 19.46 -5.87 9.94
N ASN A 129 18.63 -5.90 10.99
CA ASN A 129 17.88 -4.75 11.54
C ASN A 129 17.02 -4.04 10.48
N ILE A 130 16.39 -4.82 9.59
CA ILE A 130 15.45 -4.32 8.60
C ILE A 130 14.04 -4.73 9.01
N ARG A 131 13.16 -3.74 9.14
CA ARG A 131 11.72 -3.97 9.38
C ARG A 131 10.97 -3.93 8.06
N THR A 132 9.90 -4.71 7.95
CA THR A 132 9.06 -4.71 6.75
C THR A 132 7.60 -4.77 7.18
N ASN A 133 6.79 -3.82 6.72
CA ASN A 133 5.36 -3.76 7.01
C ASN A 133 4.59 -3.43 5.73
N SER A 134 3.28 -3.63 5.77
CA SER A 134 2.37 -3.23 4.70
C SER A 134 1.21 -2.41 5.23
N VAL A 135 0.80 -1.44 4.43
CA VAL A 135 -0.41 -0.66 4.64
C VAL A 135 -1.41 -1.08 3.57
N ALA A 136 -2.64 -1.38 3.98
CA ALA A 136 -3.72 -1.86 3.11
C ALA A 136 -4.87 -0.84 3.12
N PRO A 137 -4.86 0.16 2.21
CA PRO A 137 -5.92 1.14 2.14
C PRO A 137 -7.21 0.56 1.54
N TRP A 138 -8.34 1.14 1.97
CA TRP A 138 -9.61 1.07 1.23
C TRP A 138 -9.68 2.20 0.19
N TYR A 139 -10.87 2.71 -0.13
CA TYR A 139 -11.01 3.89 -0.98
C TYR A 139 -10.43 5.13 -0.30
N ILE A 140 -9.39 5.67 -0.92
CA ILE A 140 -8.73 6.91 -0.57
C ILE A 140 -8.87 7.87 -1.73
N LYS A 141 -9.22 9.12 -1.45
CA LYS A 141 -9.38 10.17 -2.45
C LYS A 141 -8.04 10.43 -3.16
N THR A 142 -7.91 9.94 -4.39
CA THR A 142 -6.70 10.06 -5.23
C THR A 142 -7.10 10.17 -6.70
N PRO A 143 -6.27 10.79 -7.56
CA PRO A 143 -6.57 10.89 -8.99
C PRO A 143 -6.79 9.54 -9.70
N LEU A 144 -6.25 8.46 -9.13
CA LEU A 144 -6.43 7.10 -9.66
C LEU A 144 -7.87 6.59 -9.53
N VAL A 145 -8.57 6.95 -8.46
CA VAL A 145 -9.95 6.50 -8.19
C VAL A 145 -10.99 7.59 -8.42
N ASP A 146 -10.58 8.81 -8.81
CA ASP A 146 -11.49 9.93 -9.05
C ASP A 146 -12.58 9.56 -10.06
N ASN A 147 -12.22 8.96 -11.21
CA ASN A 147 -13.20 8.50 -12.21
C ASN A 147 -14.22 7.48 -11.65
N VAL A 148 -13.82 6.66 -10.68
CA VAL A 148 -14.70 5.65 -10.05
C VAL A 148 -15.58 6.30 -8.98
N LEU A 149 -15.08 7.32 -8.29
CA LEU A 149 -15.81 8.04 -7.24
C LEU A 149 -16.66 9.22 -7.78
N GLU A 150 -16.54 9.56 -9.06
CA GLU A 150 -17.44 10.46 -9.78
C GLU A 150 -18.84 9.85 -9.95
N ASP A 151 -18.92 8.51 -10.05
CA ASP A 151 -20.19 7.78 -9.93
C ASP A 151 -20.72 7.90 -8.50
N THR A 152 -21.80 8.67 -8.36
CA THR A 152 -22.38 8.99 -7.05
C THR A 152 -23.00 7.75 -6.40
N GLU A 153 -23.63 6.87 -7.18
CA GLU A 153 -24.23 5.64 -6.65
C GLU A 153 -23.13 4.70 -6.12
N TYR A 154 -22.07 4.51 -6.92
CA TYR A 154 -20.92 3.70 -6.51
C TYR A 154 -20.26 4.25 -5.24
N LYS A 155 -20.06 5.57 -5.18
CA LYS A 155 -19.49 6.24 -4.01
C LYS A 155 -20.35 6.05 -2.78
N GLU A 156 -21.67 6.12 -2.90
CA GLU A 156 -22.61 5.86 -1.81
C GLU A 156 -22.53 4.40 -1.33
N GLU A 157 -22.40 3.43 -2.24
CA GLU A 157 -22.17 2.02 -1.87
C GLU A 157 -20.89 1.84 -1.05
N VAL A 158 -19.79 2.47 -1.49
CA VAL A 158 -18.50 2.47 -0.76
C VAL A 158 -18.67 3.07 0.63
N ILE A 159 -19.31 4.24 0.74
CA ILE A 159 -19.57 4.92 2.02
C ILE A 159 -20.46 4.06 2.92
N SER A 160 -21.48 3.40 2.35
CA SER A 160 -22.41 2.55 3.10
C SER A 160 -21.69 1.41 3.81
N ARG A 161 -20.68 0.82 3.13
CA ARG A 161 -19.83 -0.27 3.65
C ARG A 161 -18.75 0.19 4.62
N THR A 162 -18.48 1.48 4.70
CA THR A 162 -17.44 2.05 5.55
C THR A 162 -18.04 2.54 6.88
N PRO A 163 -17.69 1.94 8.04
CA PRO A 163 -18.21 2.38 9.34
C PRO A 163 -18.00 3.87 9.66
N LEU A 164 -16.86 4.47 9.26
CA LEU A 164 -16.63 5.90 9.41
C LEU A 164 -17.41 6.80 8.43
N LYS A 165 -18.23 6.21 7.54
CA LYS A 165 -19.16 6.90 6.62
C LYS A 165 -18.53 7.99 5.75
N ARG A 166 -17.28 7.77 5.33
CA ARG A 166 -16.57 8.66 4.41
C ARG A 166 -15.48 7.92 3.66
N ILE A 167 -15.04 8.53 2.56
CA ILE A 167 -13.80 8.17 1.87
C ILE A 167 -12.61 8.64 2.71
N GLY A 168 -11.52 7.87 2.71
CA GLY A 168 -10.29 8.26 3.39
C GLY A 168 -9.49 9.31 2.62
N GLU A 169 -8.66 10.06 3.34
CA GLU A 169 -7.76 11.06 2.76
C GLU A 169 -6.32 10.52 2.66
N VAL A 170 -5.56 11.04 1.69
CA VAL A 170 -4.15 10.66 1.46
C VAL A 170 -3.30 10.87 2.72
N GLU A 171 -3.60 11.92 3.48
CA GLU A 171 -2.93 12.27 4.72
C GLU A 171 -3.05 11.17 5.79
N GLU A 172 -4.12 10.37 5.77
CA GLU A 172 -4.36 9.30 6.74
C GLU A 172 -3.45 8.09 6.46
N VAL A 173 -3.34 7.68 5.19
CA VAL A 173 -2.42 6.61 4.76
C VAL A 173 -0.96 7.06 4.94
N SER A 174 -0.62 8.26 4.47
CA SER A 174 0.75 8.77 4.53
C SER A 174 1.27 9.00 5.96
N SER A 175 0.38 9.30 6.91
CA SER A 175 0.73 9.38 8.33
C SER A 175 1.18 8.04 8.88
N LEU A 176 0.46 6.96 8.56
CA LEU A 176 0.81 5.62 9.02
C LEU A 176 2.12 5.14 8.38
N VAL A 177 2.28 5.36 7.07
CA VAL A 177 3.54 5.04 6.37
C VAL A 177 4.73 5.78 7.02
N ALA A 178 4.57 7.08 7.31
CA ALA A 178 5.61 7.85 7.99
C ALA A 178 5.93 7.28 9.38
N PHE A 179 4.92 6.92 10.17
CA PHE A 179 5.12 6.27 11.47
C PHE A 179 5.90 4.96 11.35
N LEU A 180 5.55 4.10 10.39
CA LEU A 180 6.23 2.83 10.15
C LEU A 180 7.70 2.99 9.72
N CYS A 181 8.06 4.14 9.16
CA CYS A 181 9.44 4.49 8.82
C CYS A 181 10.23 5.10 9.99
N MET A 182 9.58 5.52 11.07
CA MET A 182 10.22 6.17 12.22
C MET A 182 10.72 5.17 13.27
N PRO A 183 11.73 5.53 14.10
CA PRO A 183 12.17 4.75 15.25
C PRO A 183 11.07 4.39 16.26
N ALA A 184 10.00 5.20 16.32
CA ALA A 184 8.83 4.94 17.16
C ALA A 184 8.12 3.60 16.82
N SER A 185 8.36 3.05 15.64
CA SER A 185 7.86 1.73 15.20
C SER A 185 8.94 0.64 15.22
N SER A 186 10.02 0.84 16.00
CA SER A 186 11.18 -0.07 16.05
C SER A 186 10.87 -1.52 16.42
N TYR A 187 9.73 -1.78 17.07
CA TYR A 187 9.27 -3.14 17.39
C TYR A 187 8.09 -3.62 16.52
N THR A 188 7.75 -2.87 15.47
CA THR A 188 6.66 -3.20 14.54
C THR A 188 7.27 -3.71 13.22
N THR A 189 7.11 -5.01 12.97
CA THR A 189 7.51 -5.67 11.71
C THR A 189 6.54 -6.81 11.38
N GLY A 190 6.42 -7.14 10.09
CA GLY A 190 5.56 -8.19 9.55
C GLY A 190 4.07 -7.87 9.57
N GLN A 191 3.68 -6.63 9.91
CA GLN A 191 2.27 -6.25 10.03
C GLN A 191 1.66 -5.87 8.68
N ILE A 192 0.38 -6.21 8.53
CA ILE A 192 -0.48 -5.75 7.44
C ILE A 192 -1.55 -4.90 8.11
N ILE A 193 -1.49 -3.59 7.95
CA ILE A 193 -2.34 -2.64 8.67
C ILE A 193 -3.37 -2.06 7.72
N CYS A 194 -4.65 -2.38 7.94
CA CYS A 194 -5.74 -1.81 7.17
C CYS A 194 -5.97 -0.34 7.55
N VAL A 195 -6.09 0.52 6.54
CA VAL A 195 -6.50 1.94 6.69
C VAL A 195 -7.78 2.11 5.88
N ASP A 196 -8.90 1.75 6.50
CA ASP A 196 -10.13 1.43 5.77
C ASP A 196 -11.42 1.94 6.42
N GLY A 197 -11.30 2.79 7.43
CA GLY A 197 -12.44 3.29 8.19
C GLY A 197 -13.29 2.19 8.85
N GLY A 198 -12.70 1.03 9.11
CA GLY A 198 -13.34 -0.14 9.73
C GLY A 198 -13.96 -1.12 8.73
N MET A 199 -13.81 -0.92 7.41
CA MET A 199 -14.47 -1.74 6.39
C MET A 199 -14.17 -3.24 6.54
N THR A 200 -12.91 -3.63 6.70
CA THR A 200 -12.50 -5.05 6.73
C THR A 200 -12.98 -5.80 7.97
N VAL A 201 -13.29 -5.07 9.04
CA VAL A 201 -13.80 -5.64 10.31
C VAL A 201 -15.31 -5.42 10.47
N ASN A 202 -15.97 -4.82 9.48
CA ASN A 202 -17.39 -4.55 9.48
C ASN A 202 -18.19 -5.82 9.15
N GLY A 203 -18.38 -6.68 10.15
CA GLY A 203 -19.17 -7.90 10.08
C GLY A 203 -20.68 -7.64 10.06
N PHE A 204 -21.45 -8.59 10.58
CA PHE A 204 -22.90 -8.42 10.70
C PHE A 204 -23.24 -7.63 11.97
N ASN A 205 -23.72 -6.40 11.81
CA ASN A 205 -24.27 -5.60 12.90
C ASN A 205 -25.75 -5.27 12.56
N PRO A 206 -26.72 -5.98 13.16
CA PRO A 206 -28.13 -5.76 12.85
C PRO A 206 -28.54 -4.32 13.22
N SER A 207 -29.36 -3.70 12.37
CA SER A 207 -29.87 -2.34 12.59
C SER A 207 -31.08 -2.27 13.54
N ARG A 208 -31.39 -3.39 14.20
CA ARG A 208 -32.50 -3.51 15.15
C ARG A 208 -31.90 -3.91 16.50
N ASP A 209 -32.22 -3.12 17.52
CA ASP A 209 -31.85 -3.37 18.92
C ASP A 209 -32.49 -4.67 19.46
#